data_AF-A0A2S6SU68-F1
#
_entry.id   AF-A0A2S6SU68-F1
#
_cell.length_a   1.000
_cell.length_b   1.000
_cell.length_c   1.000
_cell.angle_alpha   90.00
_cell.angle_beta   90.00
_cell.angle_gamma   90.00
#
_symmetry.space_group_name_H-M   'P 1'
#
loop_
_entity.id
_entity.type
_entity.pdbx_description
1 polymer ?
#
loop_
_entity_poly.entity_id
_entity_poly.type
_entity_poly.pdbx_seq_one_letter_code
_entity_poly.pdbx_strand_id
1 'polypeptide(L)' 'MAKSKIILDRKKIREEVVDLKKALLNLKFQKSTGQLEKTSEIKKTKRKIAQLKTTISRNIGETNA' A
#
# COMPACT_ATOMS: atom_id res chain seq x y z
N MET A 1 10.82 -22.55 -10.68
CA MET A 1 11.19 -21.12 -10.62
C MET A 1 10.01 -20.17 -10.37
N ALA A 2 8.79 -20.43 -10.88
CA ALA A 2 7.64 -19.51 -10.76
C ALA A 2 7.18 -19.18 -9.32
N LYS A 3 7.15 -20.16 -8.40
CA LYS A 3 6.76 -19.91 -6.99
C LYS A 3 7.67 -18.93 -6.25
N SER A 4 8.98 -18.96 -6.52
CA SER A 4 9.96 -18.03 -5.94
C SER A 4 9.70 -16.59 -6.37
N LYS A 5 9.38 -16.37 -7.65
CA LYS A 5 9.03 -15.05 -8.18
C LYS A 5 7.77 -14.48 -7.53
N ILE A 6 6.73 -15.30 -7.34
CA ILE A 6 5.48 -14.90 -6.67
C ILE A 6 5.72 -14.52 -5.20
N ILE A 7 6.56 -15.27 -4.48
CA ILE A 7 6.90 -14.97 -3.09
C ILE A 7 7.67 -13.65 -2.97
N LEU A 8 8.62 -13.41 -3.89
CA LEU A 8 9.38 -12.15 -3.94
C LEU A 8 8.47 -10.95 -4.24
N ASP A 9 7.51 -11.10 -5.15
CA ASP A 9 6.53 -10.05 -5.47
C ASP A 9 5.62 -9.73 -4.27
N ARG A 10 5.15 -10.76 -3.56
CA ARG A 10 4.34 -10.57 -2.35
C ARG A 10 5.12 -9.83 -1.26
N LYS A 11 6.41 -10.11 -1.10
CA LYS A 11 7.28 -9.41 -0.14
C LYS A 11 7.43 -7.94 -0.52
N LYS A 12 7.73 -7.64 -1.79
CA LYS A 12 7.84 -6.26 -2.30
C LYS A 12 6.55 -5.46 -2.11
N ILE A 13 5.40 -6.05 -2.43
CA ILE A 13 4.11 -5.37 -2.24
C ILE A 13 3.84 -5.09 -0.75
N ARG A 14 4.20 -6.02 0.15
CA ARG A 14 4.07 -5.78 1.60
C ARG A 14 4.99 -4.66 2.08
N GLU A 15 6.22 -4.60 1.58
CA GLU A 15 7.17 -3.51 1.88
C GLU A 15 6.62 -2.16 1.40
N GLU A 16 6.11 -2.07 0.16
CA GLU A 16 5.51 -0.84 -0.37
C GLU A 16 4.28 -0.41 0.46
N VAL A 17 3.46 -1.36 0.93
CA VAL A 17 2.35 -1.05 1.86
C VAL A 17 2.85 -0.46 3.18
N VAL A 18 3.96 -0.95 3.72
CA VAL A 18 4.56 -0.40 4.96
C VAL A 18 5.05 1.02 4.73
N ASP A 19 5.72 1.28 3.61
CA ASP A 19 6.23 2.62 3.30
C ASP A 19 5.10 3.61 3.01
N LEU A 20 4.04 3.19 2.32
CA LEU A 20 2.85 4.01 2.12
C LEU A 20 2.12 4.31 3.44
N LYS A 21 2.16 3.41 4.43
CA LYS A 21 1.63 3.69 5.77
C LYS A 21 2.46 4.75 6.51
N LYS A 22 3.79 4.72 6.39
CA LYS A 22 4.67 5.78 6.93
C LYS A 22 4.38 7.12 6.26
N ALA A 23 4.26 7.14 4.93
CA ALA A 23 3.88 8.33 4.19
C ALA A 23 2.50 8.86 4.61
N LEU A 24 1.52 7.98 4.80
CA LEU A 24 0.19 8.35 5.29
C LEU A 24 0.24 8.94 6.70
N LEU A 25 1.10 8.42 7.58
CA LEU A 25 1.30 8.96 8.93
C LEU A 25 1.86 10.38 8.86
N ASN A 26 2.87 10.63 8.02
CA ASN A 26 3.43 11.96 7.80
C ASN A 26 2.38 12.93 7.25
N LEU A 27 1.57 12.52 6.28
CA LEU A 27 0.47 13.34 5.75
C LEU A 27 -0.59 13.66 6.83
N LYS A 28 -0.87 12.72 7.74
CA LYS A 28 -1.76 12.99 8.88
C LYS A 28 -1.15 13.99 9.86
N PHE A 29 0.14 13.88 10.14
CA PHE A 29 0.86 14.84 10.97
C PHE A 29 0.83 16.24 10.35
N GLN A 30 1.18 16.36 9.06
CA GLN A 30 1.11 17.63 8.32
C GLN A 30 -0.32 18.20 8.30
N LYS A 31 -1.35 17.33 8.21
CA LYS A 31 -2.74 17.78 8.31
C LYS A 31 -3.07 18.32 9.70
N SER A 32 -2.63 17.65 10.77
CA SER A 32 -2.87 18.10 12.14
C SER A 32 -2.12 19.38 12.49
N THR A 33 -0.94 19.61 11.91
CA THR A 33 -0.17 20.85 12.09
C THR A 33 -0.67 21.99 11.19
N GLY A 34 -1.65 21.74 10.32
CA GLY A 34 -2.17 22.73 9.37
C GLY A 34 -1.24 23.04 8.19
N GLN A 35 -0.12 22.32 8.05
CA GLN A 35 0.88 22.53 7.00
C GLN A 35 0.58 21.77 5.70
N LEU A 36 -0.49 20.97 5.67
CA LEU A 36 -0.84 20.17 4.50
C LEU A 36 -1.68 20.97 3.49
N GLU A 37 -1.03 21.47 2.43
CA GLU A 37 -1.69 22.18 1.33
C GLU A 37 -2.63 21.27 0.52
N LYS A 38 -2.23 20.01 0.27
CA LYS A 38 -2.95 19.07 -0.60
C LYS A 38 -3.58 17.92 0.20
N THR A 39 -4.73 18.19 0.82
CA THR A 39 -5.48 17.17 1.58
C THR A 39 -5.94 15.96 0.75
N SER A 40 -6.02 16.12 -0.59
CA SER A 40 -6.34 15.04 -1.53
C SER A 40 -5.29 13.93 -1.55
N GLU A 41 -4.04 14.23 -1.20
CA GLU A 41 -2.95 13.24 -1.14
C GLU A 41 -3.24 12.13 -0.12
N ILE A 42 -3.86 12.46 1.01
CA ILE A 42 -4.29 11.44 2.00
C ILE A 42 -5.25 10.43 1.36
N LYS A 43 -6.20 10.89 0.54
CA LYS A 43 -7.17 10.03 -0.14
C LYS A 43 -6.48 9.16 -1.19
N LYS A 44 -5.53 9.72 -1.95
CA LYS A 44 -4.73 8.97 -2.94
C LYS A 44 -3.88 7.88 -2.27
N THR A 45 -3.14 8.21 -1.21
CA THR A 45 -2.31 7.25 -0.48
C THR A 45 -3.15 6.12 0.11
N LYS A 46 -4.32 6.42 0.69
CA LYS A 46 -5.27 5.40 1.16
C LYS A 46 -5.74 4.47 0.05
N ARG A 47 -6.10 5.01 -1.12
CA ARG A 47 -6.51 4.23 -2.29
C ARG A 47 -5.39 3.31 -2.78
N LYS A 48 -4.15 3.81 -2.84
CA LYS A 48 -3.00 3.01 -3.26
C LYS A 48 -2.74 1.83 -2.31
N ILE A 49 -2.83 2.05 -0.99
CA ILE A 49 -2.73 0.97 0.00
C ILE A 49 -3.84 -0.08 -0.20
N ALA A 50 -5.08 0.36 -0.45
CA ALA A 50 -6.19 -0.56 -0.69
C ALA A 50 -5.98 -1.40 -1.95
N GLN A 51 -5.55 -0.79 -3.06
CA GLN A 51 -5.24 -1.48 -4.31
C GLN A 51 -4.16 -2.55 -4.13
N LEU A 52 -3.04 -2.22 -3.46
CA LEU A 52 -1.97 -3.19 -3.20
C LEU A 52 -2.45 -4.38 -2.36
N LYS A 53 -3.29 -4.13 -1.34
CA LYS A 53 -3.90 -5.21 -0.55
C LYS A 53 -4.84 -6.08 -1.40
N THR A 54 -5.65 -5.48 -2.27
CA THR A 54 -6.52 -6.22 -3.20
C THR A 54 -5.71 -7.08 -4.16
N THR A 55 -4.59 -6.58 -4.69
CA THR A 55 -3.69 -7.37 -5.55
C THR A 55 -3.13 -8.58 -4.81
N ILE A 56 -2.70 -8.43 -3.55
CA ILE A 56 -2.28 -9.57 -2.71
C ILE A 56 -3.43 -10.57 -2.55
N SER A 57 -4.64 -10.08 -2.26
CA SER A 57 -5.82 -10.93 -2.05
C SER A 57 -6.21 -11.71 -3.30
N ARG A 58 -6.21 -11.07 -4.48
CA ARG A 58 -6.50 -11.72 -5.77
C ARG A 58 -5.46 -12.80 -6.08
N ASN A 59 -4.18 -12.50 -5.86
CA ASN A 59 -3.10 -13.47 -6.05
C ASN A 59 -3.20 -14.68 -5.09
N ILE A 60 -3.85 -14.56 -3.94
CA ILE A 60 -4.11 -15.67 -3.01
C ILE A 60 -5.33 -16.47 -3.48
N GLY A 61 -6.41 -15.81 -3.91
CA GLY A 61 -7.60 -16.47 -4.44
C GLY A 61 -7.30 -17.33 -5.67
N GLU A 62 -6.48 -16.84 -6.60
CA GLU A 62 -6.03 -17.59 -7.78
C GLU A 62 -5.11 -18.78 -7.45
N THR A 63 -4.46 -18.80 -6.29
CA THR A 63 -3.61 -19.95 -5.90
C THR A 63 -4.36 -21.07 -5.17
N ASN A 64 -5.63 -20.84 -4.82
CA ASN A 64 -6.49 -21.79 -4.11
C ASN A 64 -7.61 -22.38 -4.99
N ALA A 65 -7.66 -22.01 -6.27
CA ALA A 65 -8.56 -22.56 -7.29
C ALA A 65 -7.77 -23.49 -8.22
#